data_AF-A0A097PKF5-F1
#
_entry.id   AF-A0A097PKF5-F1
#
_cell.length_a   1.000
_cell.length_b   1.000
_cell.length_c   1.000
_cell.angle_alpha   90.00
_cell.angle_beta   90.00
_cell.angle_gamma   90.00
#
_symmetry.space_group_name_H-M   'P 1'
#
loop_
_entity.id
_entity.type
_entity.pdbx_description
1 polymer ?
#
loop_
_entity_poly.entity_id
_entity_poly.type
_entity_poly.pdbx_seq_one_letter_code
_entity_poly.pdbx_strand_id
1 'polypeptide(L)'
;SVAVPSSSCYVLDNSSRLVDFSSWIGHPFEYEGKDLMVRFCKDVERRSQTGYVDFGRFNYFISGSGRVDFVQGFYNGDLANCEYSYDKLGRTAQVNIICGNCWNGQCKGGLGCICNVTYESDCRVFIELAIPCEKPGPRVFEGFTVGFHPRSWEIVYNGLTQPGYEKSYKDFSFSTEQTHVTLYMTAIASLSSLVRKPFIKVHPVKGLEVSLSGSGTNGNSPTTLSPTLLIVHWRCLKVHDKPYEVNVTIPIEGYEPVQFFLAKKCESREQGWAIFGVISCVFFVSSTLFCCVGFIYKTRVEGIDALPGMTTLSACLEIASGADINAEASWEEKTYGSI
;
A
#
# COMPACT_ATOMS: atom_id res chain seq x y z
N SER A 1 -5.29 18.28 -1.12
CA SER A 1 -4.68 17.20 -0.33
C SER A 1 -3.16 17.33 -0.40
N VAL A 2 -2.46 17.00 0.67
CA VAL A 2 -1.00 16.80 0.63
C VAL A 2 -0.77 15.31 0.44
N ALA A 3 -0.41 14.90 -0.78
CA ALA A 3 -0.10 13.51 -1.07
C ALA A 3 1.30 13.16 -0.55
N VAL A 4 1.48 11.90 -0.15
CA VAL A 4 2.81 11.38 0.16
C VAL A 4 3.68 11.43 -1.12
N PRO A 5 4.95 11.89 -1.04
CA PRO A 5 5.88 11.81 -2.15
C PRO A 5 6.03 10.37 -2.65
N SER A 6 6.37 10.21 -3.94
CA SER A 6 6.53 8.89 -4.57
C SER A 6 7.76 8.14 -4.10
N SER A 7 8.69 8.82 -3.43
CA SER A 7 9.91 8.26 -2.88
C SER A 7 9.89 8.26 -1.35
N SER A 8 10.80 7.52 -0.73
CA SER A 8 11.07 7.61 0.70
C SER A 8 12.03 8.76 1.07
N CYS A 9 12.49 9.54 0.08
CA CYS A 9 13.43 10.64 0.28
C CYS A 9 12.68 11.95 0.57
N TYR A 10 11.88 11.94 1.63
CA TYR A 10 11.23 13.14 2.15
C TYR A 10 11.28 13.10 3.67
N VAL A 11 11.07 14.25 4.29
CA VAL A 11 11.08 14.40 5.73
C VAL A 11 10.12 15.50 6.16
N LEU A 12 9.57 15.39 7.35
CA LEU A 12 8.84 16.49 7.99
C LEU A 12 9.83 17.28 8.84
N ASP A 13 9.92 18.59 8.63
CA ASP A 13 10.75 19.45 9.48
C ASP A 13 10.17 19.58 10.88
N ASN A 14 10.91 20.20 11.80
CA ASN A 14 10.46 20.41 13.18
C ASN A 14 9.21 21.31 13.32
N SER A 15 8.77 21.95 12.22
CA SER A 15 7.52 22.72 12.14
C SER A 15 6.37 21.92 11.49
N SER A 16 6.57 20.61 11.26
CA SER A 16 5.66 19.70 10.55
C SER A 16 5.41 20.11 9.10
N ARG A 17 6.39 20.67 8.41
CA ARG A 17 6.31 20.96 6.97
C ARG A 17 6.99 19.86 6.18
N LEU A 18 6.34 19.44 5.10
CA LEU A 18 6.89 18.46 4.18
C LEU A 18 8.05 19.07 3.39
N VAL A 19 9.23 18.44 3.47
CA VAL A 19 10.39 18.75 2.65
C VAL A 19 10.67 17.54 1.77
N ASP A 20 10.49 17.72 0.47
CA ASP A 20 10.66 16.66 -0.53
C ASP A 20 12.06 16.74 -1.15
N PHE A 21 12.86 15.70 -0.95
CA PHE A 21 14.19 15.57 -1.53
C PHE A 21 14.21 14.55 -2.67
N SER A 22 13.07 14.23 -3.27
CA SER A 22 12.99 13.27 -4.38
C SER A 22 13.88 13.64 -5.57
N SER A 23 14.11 14.94 -5.81
CA SER A 23 15.03 15.44 -6.84
C SER A 23 16.50 15.13 -6.54
N TRP A 24 16.86 14.89 -5.27
CA TRP A 24 18.22 14.63 -4.81
C TRP A 24 18.58 13.15 -4.79
N ILE A 25 17.63 12.25 -5.03
CA ILE A 25 17.85 10.81 -4.93
C ILE A 25 19.01 10.36 -5.82
N GLY A 26 19.99 9.69 -5.21
CA GLY A 26 21.11 9.09 -5.91
C GLY A 26 22.18 10.08 -6.36
N HIS A 27 22.05 11.38 -6.05
CA HIS A 27 23.10 12.36 -6.27
C HIS A 27 24.35 11.99 -5.47
N PRO A 28 25.52 11.87 -6.11
CA PRO A 28 26.76 11.52 -5.45
C PRO A 28 27.43 12.75 -4.83
N PHE A 29 27.96 12.58 -3.63
CA PHE A 29 28.84 13.52 -2.95
C PHE A 29 30.15 12.82 -2.62
N GLU A 30 31.25 13.33 -3.15
CA GLU A 30 32.59 12.82 -2.91
C GLU A 30 33.33 13.78 -1.98
N TYR A 31 34.05 13.24 -1.00
CA TYR A 31 34.83 14.06 -0.06
C TYR A 31 36.25 14.26 -0.58
N GLU A 32 36.62 15.50 -0.93
CA GLU A 32 37.96 15.80 -1.43
C GLU A 32 39.03 15.48 -0.36
N GLY A 33 39.89 14.49 -0.64
CA GLY A 33 41.02 14.11 0.22
C GLY A 33 40.84 12.83 1.04
N LYS A 34 39.65 12.19 1.04
CA LYS A 34 39.47 10.79 1.48
C LYS A 34 38.54 10.07 0.50
N ASP A 35 38.79 8.79 0.23
CA ASP A 35 37.99 7.95 -0.66
C ASP A 35 36.60 7.60 -0.06
N LEU A 36 35.78 8.62 0.23
CA LEU A 36 34.42 8.48 0.75
C LEU A 36 33.41 9.10 -0.21
N MET A 37 32.38 8.32 -0.53
CA MET A 37 31.28 8.74 -1.38
C MET A 37 29.96 8.47 -0.67
N VAL A 38 29.06 9.45 -0.70
CA VAL A 38 27.68 9.33 -0.25
C VAL A 38 26.75 9.45 -1.45
N ARG A 39 25.71 8.63 -1.51
CA ARG A 39 24.58 8.86 -2.41
C ARG A 39 23.37 9.23 -1.58
N PHE A 40 22.75 10.35 -1.93
CA PHE A 40 21.65 10.90 -1.16
C PHE A 40 20.41 10.00 -1.26
N CYS A 41 19.85 9.58 -0.12
CA CYS A 41 18.70 8.67 -0.02
C CYS A 41 18.77 7.39 -0.89
N LYS A 42 19.97 6.92 -1.24
CA LYS A 42 20.13 5.77 -2.14
C LYS A 42 21.42 5.02 -1.86
N ASP A 43 21.40 3.73 -2.15
CA ASP A 43 22.57 2.87 -2.05
C ASP A 43 23.63 3.19 -3.12
N VAL A 44 24.89 2.97 -2.76
CA VAL A 44 26.03 3.06 -3.69
C VAL A 44 26.05 1.83 -4.58
N GLU A 45 25.79 2.02 -5.88
CA GLU A 45 25.66 0.92 -6.86
C GLU A 45 26.94 0.68 -7.68
N ARG A 46 27.90 1.62 -7.65
CA ARG A 46 29.13 1.54 -8.46
C ARG A 46 30.31 1.10 -7.61
N ARG A 47 30.98 0.04 -8.05
CA ARG A 47 32.22 -0.44 -7.46
C ARG A 47 33.42 0.24 -8.12
N SER A 48 34.36 0.71 -7.30
CA SER A 48 35.71 1.05 -7.78
C SER A 48 36.47 -0.25 -8.15
N GLN A 49 37.51 -0.13 -8.99
CA GLN A 49 38.34 -1.28 -9.39
C GLN A 49 39.10 -1.92 -8.22
N THR A 50 39.36 -1.16 -7.15
CA THR A 50 40.08 -1.58 -5.95
C THR A 50 39.17 -2.16 -4.85
N GLY A 51 37.85 -2.14 -5.05
CA GLY A 51 36.86 -2.47 -4.01
C GLY A 51 36.51 -1.27 -3.12
N TYR A 52 35.45 -1.41 -2.33
CA TYR A 52 34.97 -0.39 -1.39
C TYR A 52 34.56 -1.04 -0.08
N VAL A 53 34.56 -0.25 1.00
CA VAL A 53 34.00 -0.62 2.29
C VAL A 53 32.58 -0.08 2.35
N ASP A 54 31.60 -0.97 2.51
CA ASP A 54 30.19 -0.61 2.62
C ASP A 54 29.87 -0.15 4.04
N PHE A 55 29.35 1.07 4.18
CA PHE A 55 28.88 1.60 5.46
C PHE A 55 27.37 1.48 5.67
N GLY A 56 26.66 0.90 4.70
CA GLY A 56 25.27 0.53 4.83
C GLY A 56 24.37 1.07 3.74
N ARG A 57 23.13 0.61 3.79
CA ARG A 57 22.03 0.95 2.90
C ARG A 57 21.14 1.99 3.53
N PHE A 58 20.54 2.83 2.69
CA PHE A 58 19.63 3.86 3.18
C PHE A 58 18.48 3.25 3.98
N ASN A 59 18.24 3.75 5.20
CA ASN A 59 17.25 3.19 6.10
C ASN A 59 16.14 4.18 6.46
N TYR A 60 16.50 5.35 6.99
CA TYR A 60 15.53 6.37 7.39
C TYR A 60 16.02 7.79 7.12
N PHE A 61 15.06 8.71 7.13
CA PHE A 61 15.28 10.15 7.03
C PHE A 61 14.40 10.87 8.04
N ILE A 62 15.02 11.61 8.96
CA ILE A 62 14.34 12.32 10.05
C ILE A 62 14.82 13.77 10.17
N SER A 63 14.07 14.60 10.89
CA SER A 63 14.51 15.94 11.24
C SER A 63 15.67 15.90 12.23
N GLY A 64 16.58 16.84 12.07
CA GLY A 64 17.71 17.04 12.96
C GLY A 64 17.37 17.94 14.14
N SER A 65 18.38 18.15 14.99
CA SER A 65 18.28 19.08 16.10
C SER A 65 19.56 19.91 16.24
N GLY A 66 19.43 21.09 16.86
CA GLY A 66 20.55 22.00 17.08
C GLY A 66 21.06 22.60 15.78
N ARG A 67 22.25 22.18 15.34
CA ARG A 67 22.93 22.72 14.15
C ARG A 67 22.72 21.88 12.89
N VAL A 68 22.06 20.74 13.02
CA VAL A 68 21.75 19.81 11.93
C VAL A 68 20.26 19.94 11.62
N ASP A 69 19.94 20.20 10.36
CA ASP A 69 18.56 20.38 9.91
C ASP A 69 17.88 19.02 9.70
N PHE A 70 18.60 18.05 9.11
CA PHE A 70 18.07 16.71 8.85
C PHE A 70 19.13 15.62 9.02
N VAL A 71 18.69 14.37 9.23
CA VAL A 71 19.59 13.22 9.43
C VAL A 71 19.15 12.05 8.58
N GLN A 72 20.07 11.49 7.78
CA GLN A 72 19.89 10.22 7.10
C GLN A 72 20.69 9.12 7.79
N GLY A 73 20.03 8.00 8.08
CA GLY A 73 20.64 6.82 8.66
C GLY A 73 20.88 5.73 7.61
N PHE A 74 22.08 5.15 7.64
CA PHE A 74 22.49 4.03 6.80
C PHE A 74 22.94 2.86 7.69
N TYR A 75 22.38 1.67 7.43
CA TYR A 75 22.59 0.47 8.24
C TYR A 75 22.86 -0.76 7.37
N ASN A 76 23.29 -1.86 7.98
CA ASN A 76 23.59 -3.13 7.30
C ASN A 76 24.77 -3.01 6.32
N GLY A 77 25.82 -2.31 6.72
CA GLY A 77 27.09 -2.26 5.98
C GLY A 77 27.95 -3.50 6.21
N ASP A 78 29.21 -3.45 5.76
CA ASP A 78 30.15 -4.55 5.85
C ASP A 78 30.40 -4.98 7.30
N LEU A 79 30.46 -6.30 7.51
CA LEU A 79 30.65 -6.90 8.84
C LEU A 79 32.11 -7.02 9.26
N ALA A 80 33.07 -6.93 8.32
CA ALA A 80 34.48 -7.18 8.62
C ALA A 80 34.98 -6.26 9.75
N ASN A 81 35.49 -6.83 10.84
CA ASN A 81 35.94 -6.12 12.06
C ASN A 81 34.80 -5.44 12.88
N CYS A 82 33.54 -5.68 12.52
CA CYS A 82 32.36 -5.11 13.16
C CYS A 82 31.35 -6.19 13.57
N GLU A 83 31.77 -7.45 13.63
CA GLU A 83 30.91 -8.62 13.89
C GLU A 83 30.30 -8.61 15.30
N TYR A 84 30.99 -7.97 16.25
CA TYR A 84 30.59 -7.89 17.65
C TYR A 84 29.87 -6.58 18.02
N SER A 85 29.54 -5.72 17.04
CA SER A 85 28.74 -4.52 17.30
C SER A 85 27.37 -4.94 17.86
N TYR A 86 26.92 -4.26 18.92
CA TYR A 86 25.82 -4.69 19.80
C TYR A 86 24.48 -4.95 19.08
N ASP A 87 24.28 -4.42 17.87
CA ASP A 87 23.00 -4.47 17.15
C ASP A 87 22.98 -5.39 15.91
N LYS A 88 24.06 -6.12 15.59
CA LYS A 88 24.17 -6.98 14.37
C LYS A 88 23.95 -6.26 13.03
N LEU A 89 24.16 -4.94 12.97
CA LEU A 89 23.92 -4.13 11.77
C LEU A 89 25.18 -3.90 10.92
N GLY A 90 26.32 -4.49 11.27
CA GLY A 90 27.60 -4.24 10.60
C GLY A 90 28.03 -2.78 10.69
N ARG A 91 28.73 -2.28 9.67
CA ARG A 91 29.05 -0.85 9.59
C ARG A 91 27.80 0.00 9.44
N THR A 92 27.85 1.20 10.01
CA THR A 92 26.77 2.17 9.97
C THR A 92 27.29 3.55 9.59
N ALA A 93 26.47 4.32 8.88
CA ALA A 93 26.74 5.72 8.58
C ALA A 93 25.56 6.61 8.96
N GLN A 94 25.89 7.79 9.45
CA GLN A 94 24.91 8.85 9.69
C GLN A 94 25.33 10.09 8.91
N VAL A 95 24.45 10.57 8.04
CA VAL A 95 24.65 11.80 7.27
C VAL A 95 23.84 12.90 7.92
N ASN A 96 24.54 13.84 8.54
CA ASN A 96 24.01 15.04 9.14
C ASN A 96 23.94 16.14 8.08
N ILE A 97 22.74 16.58 7.76
CA ILE A 97 22.48 17.52 6.68
C ILE A 97 22.27 18.91 7.26
N ILE A 98 23.00 19.86 6.70
CA ILE A 98 22.97 21.27 7.05
C ILE A 98 22.46 22.04 5.83
N CYS A 99 21.42 22.83 6.02
CA CYS A 99 20.88 23.69 5.00
C CYS A 99 21.77 24.93 4.82
N GLY A 100 22.34 25.09 3.62
CA GLY A 100 23.22 26.20 3.27
C GLY A 100 24.64 25.74 2.97
N ASN A 101 25.62 26.35 3.64
CA ASN A 101 27.04 26.16 3.36
C ASN A 101 27.79 25.64 4.58
N CYS A 102 28.90 24.91 4.35
CA CYS A 102 29.84 24.55 5.40
C CYS A 102 30.43 25.79 6.08
N TRP A 103 30.67 25.74 7.40
CA TRP A 103 31.28 26.87 8.14
C TRP A 103 32.68 27.23 7.65
N ASN A 104 33.43 26.26 7.11
CA ASN A 104 34.78 26.47 6.61
C ASN A 104 34.81 27.11 5.21
N GLY A 105 33.65 27.38 4.59
CA GLY A 105 33.57 27.94 3.23
C GLY A 105 34.13 27.02 2.13
N GLN A 106 34.38 25.74 2.43
CA GLN A 106 34.97 24.77 1.50
C GLN A 106 34.00 24.36 0.37
N CYS A 107 32.68 24.43 0.59
CA CYS A 107 31.71 24.23 -0.48
C CYS A 107 31.80 25.35 -1.53
N LYS A 108 32.45 25.06 -2.66
CA LYS A 108 32.44 25.89 -3.86
C LYS A 108 31.53 25.26 -4.92
N GLY A 109 30.22 25.33 -4.74
CA GLY A 109 29.28 24.78 -5.72
C GLY A 109 27.82 24.81 -5.30
N GLY A 110 26.93 24.96 -6.27
CA GLY A 110 25.48 25.13 -6.06
C GLY A 110 24.69 23.84 -5.76
N LEU A 111 25.34 22.66 -5.72
CA LEU A 111 24.69 21.38 -5.42
C LEU A 111 25.03 20.86 -4.01
N GLY A 112 25.84 21.56 -3.22
CA GLY A 112 26.28 21.11 -1.90
C GLY A 112 27.60 20.31 -1.91
N CYS A 113 28.14 20.03 -0.73
CA CYS A 113 29.39 19.29 -0.53
C CYS A 113 29.49 18.70 0.88
N ILE A 114 30.39 17.74 1.06
CA ILE A 114 30.71 17.17 2.38
C ILE A 114 31.64 18.14 3.12
N CYS A 115 31.19 18.60 4.29
CA CYS A 115 31.92 19.55 5.14
C CYS A 115 32.97 18.88 6.01
N ASN A 116 32.62 17.74 6.58
CA ASN A 116 33.47 17.03 7.53
C ASN A 116 33.07 15.55 7.59
N VAL A 117 34.05 14.71 7.90
CA VAL A 117 33.87 13.27 8.10
C VAL A 117 34.57 12.90 9.39
N THR A 118 33.79 12.41 10.35
CA THR A 118 34.28 11.96 11.65
C THR A 118 34.00 10.47 11.82
N TYR A 119 35.03 9.72 12.22
CA TYR A 119 34.93 8.30 12.52
C TYR A 119 34.91 8.15 14.03
N GLU A 120 33.81 7.65 14.58
CA GLU A 120 33.73 7.30 16.01
C GLU A 120 34.43 5.96 16.26
N SER A 121 34.37 5.05 15.28
CA SER A 121 35.09 3.79 15.23
C SER A 121 35.23 3.33 13.78
N ASP A 122 35.95 2.24 13.53
CA ASP A 122 36.01 1.59 12.20
C ASP A 122 34.63 1.10 11.72
N CYS A 123 33.64 1.05 12.63
CA CYS A 123 32.29 0.56 12.38
C CYS A 123 31.24 1.67 12.24
N ARG A 124 31.57 2.93 12.56
CA ARG A 124 30.61 4.03 12.55
C ARG A 124 31.22 5.34 12.09
N VAL A 125 30.62 5.91 11.06
CA VAL A 125 31.03 7.19 10.46
C VAL A 125 29.89 8.21 10.52
N PHE A 126 30.24 9.44 10.86
CA PHE A 126 29.36 10.60 10.79
C PHE A 126 29.87 11.55 9.72
N ILE A 127 28.96 11.95 8.84
CA ILE A 127 29.27 12.77 7.67
C ILE A 127 28.42 14.04 7.77
N GLU A 128 29.07 15.19 7.79
CA GLU A 128 28.39 16.48 7.71
C GLU A 128 28.28 16.90 6.25
N LEU A 129 27.07 17.00 5.74
CA LEU A 129 26.77 17.36 4.36
C LEU A 129 26.03 18.69 4.33
N ALA A 130 26.55 19.68 3.60
CA ALA A 130 25.84 20.92 3.34
C ALA A 130 25.17 20.87 1.97
N ILE A 131 23.86 21.17 1.91
CA ILE A 131 23.10 21.29 0.67
C ILE A 131 22.24 22.56 0.67
N PRO A 132 21.92 23.12 -0.50
CA PRO A 132 20.88 24.13 -0.60
C PRO A 132 19.51 23.47 -0.38
N CYS A 133 18.97 23.58 0.83
CA CYS A 133 17.62 23.11 1.11
C CYS A 133 16.58 23.98 0.38
N GLU A 134 15.60 23.33 -0.22
CA GLU A 134 14.44 24.01 -0.78
C GLU A 134 13.55 24.59 0.33
N LYS A 135 12.68 25.54 -0.03
CA LYS A 135 11.73 26.10 0.93
C LYS A 135 10.79 25.00 1.40
N PRO A 136 10.52 24.90 2.72
CA PRO A 136 9.65 23.86 3.23
C PRO A 136 8.25 23.99 2.65
N GLY A 137 7.65 22.86 2.32
CA GLY A 137 6.37 22.76 1.66
C GLY A 137 5.17 23.00 2.59
N PRO A 138 4.01 22.41 2.26
CA PRO A 138 2.80 22.55 3.06
C PRO A 138 2.99 21.97 4.46
N ARG A 139 2.30 22.57 5.43
CA ARG A 139 2.32 22.11 6.82
C ARG A 139 1.29 20.99 7.01
N VAL A 140 1.77 19.81 7.37
CA VAL A 140 0.96 18.61 7.55
C VAL A 140 0.75 18.32 9.03
N PHE A 141 -0.36 17.65 9.33
CA PHE A 141 -0.70 17.31 10.70
C PHE A 141 -0.11 15.95 11.09
N GLU A 142 1.10 15.99 11.62
CA GLU A 142 1.85 14.81 12.05
C GLU A 142 1.10 14.03 13.14
N GLY A 143 1.16 12.70 13.06
CA GLY A 143 0.51 11.76 13.96
C GLY A 143 -0.98 11.56 13.69
N PHE A 144 -1.53 12.14 12.62
CA PHE A 144 -2.91 11.92 12.20
C PHE A 144 -3.04 10.84 11.13
N THR A 145 -3.91 9.88 11.41
CA THR A 145 -4.13 8.72 10.53
C THR A 145 -5.62 8.52 10.31
N VAL A 146 -5.99 8.21 9.07
CA VAL A 146 -7.33 7.80 8.68
C VAL A 146 -7.21 6.46 7.96
N GLY A 147 -7.96 5.45 8.38
CA GLY A 147 -7.93 4.13 7.74
C GLY A 147 -9.27 3.41 7.81
N PHE A 148 -9.37 2.25 7.16
CA PHE A 148 -10.59 1.44 7.19
C PHE A 148 -10.74 0.69 8.51
N HIS A 149 -11.97 0.60 8.99
CA HIS A 149 -12.33 -0.15 10.19
C HIS A 149 -13.03 -1.48 9.84
N PRO A 150 -12.66 -2.61 10.46
CA PRO A 150 -11.56 -2.80 11.43
C PRO A 150 -10.18 -2.62 10.77
N ARG A 151 -9.18 -2.21 11.58
CA ARG A 151 -7.88 -1.69 11.12
C ARG A 151 -7.23 -2.59 10.07
N SER A 152 -7.24 -2.14 8.81
CA SER A 152 -6.65 -2.88 7.69
C SER A 152 -5.64 -2.03 6.92
N TRP A 153 -6.12 -0.96 6.26
CA TRP A 153 -5.32 -0.10 5.41
C TRP A 153 -5.51 1.38 5.78
N GLU A 154 -4.43 2.14 5.70
CA GLU A 154 -4.39 3.57 6.00
C GLU A 154 -4.53 4.37 4.71
N ILE A 155 -5.54 5.24 4.66
CA ILE A 155 -5.84 6.16 3.56
C ILE A 155 -5.00 7.42 3.72
N VAL A 156 -4.83 7.84 4.97
CA VAL A 156 -3.98 8.96 5.38
C VAL A 156 -3.09 8.44 6.49
N TYR A 157 -1.79 8.67 6.36
CA TYR A 157 -0.82 8.34 7.38
C TYR A 157 0.03 9.58 7.66
N ASN A 158 0.20 9.91 8.93
CA ASN A 158 1.00 11.05 9.37
C ASN A 158 0.57 12.40 8.71
N GLY A 159 -0.73 12.56 8.46
CA GLY A 159 -1.30 13.72 7.76
C GLY A 159 -1.12 13.73 6.23
N LEU A 160 -0.43 12.73 5.67
CA LEU A 160 -0.20 12.57 4.23
C LEU A 160 -1.16 11.56 3.61
N THR A 161 -1.81 11.96 2.51
CA THR A 161 -2.71 11.06 1.75
C THR A 161 -1.88 10.00 1.03
N GLN A 162 -2.24 8.73 1.24
CA GLN A 162 -1.56 7.59 0.65
C GLN A 162 -1.91 7.43 -0.84
N PRO A 163 -1.05 6.76 -1.64
CA PRO A 163 -1.28 6.56 -3.06
C PRO A 163 -2.57 5.76 -3.30
N GLY A 164 -3.33 6.14 -4.32
CA GLY A 164 -4.65 5.58 -4.64
C GLY A 164 -5.83 6.37 -4.07
N TYR A 165 -5.57 7.33 -3.17
CA TYR A 165 -6.61 8.14 -2.51
C TYR A 165 -6.41 9.65 -2.70
N GLU A 166 -5.36 10.06 -3.40
CA GLU A 166 -5.13 11.44 -3.85
C GLU A 166 -6.11 11.87 -4.95
N LYS A 167 -6.63 10.88 -5.70
CA LYS A 167 -7.64 11.01 -6.76
C LYS A 167 -8.50 9.74 -6.80
N SER A 168 -9.63 9.78 -7.48
CA SER A 168 -10.44 8.59 -7.70
C SER A 168 -9.81 7.68 -8.78
N TYR A 169 -9.41 6.48 -8.39
CA TYR A 169 -8.98 5.43 -9.32
C TYR A 169 -10.02 4.32 -9.40
N LYS A 170 -10.11 3.66 -10.57
CA LYS A 170 -11.07 2.57 -10.79
C LYS A 170 -10.74 1.32 -9.95
N ASP A 171 -9.46 1.12 -9.65
CA ASP A 171 -8.98 -0.07 -8.92
C ASP A 171 -9.27 0.02 -7.42
N PHE A 172 -9.43 1.25 -6.90
CA PHE A 172 -9.74 1.54 -5.49
C PHE A 172 -11.24 1.87 -5.29
N SER A 173 -12.11 1.34 -6.15
CA SER A 173 -13.54 1.64 -6.12
C SER A 173 -14.37 0.63 -5.33
N PHE A 174 -15.32 1.13 -4.55
CA PHE A 174 -16.32 0.32 -3.85
C PHE A 174 -17.41 -0.17 -4.81
N SER A 175 -17.80 -1.43 -4.66
CA SER A 175 -18.82 -2.06 -5.49
C SER A 175 -20.21 -1.49 -5.20
N THR A 176 -21.17 -1.67 -6.11
CA THR A 176 -22.55 -1.19 -5.93
C THR A 176 -23.18 -1.70 -4.62
N GLU A 177 -22.91 -2.95 -4.25
CA GLU A 177 -23.48 -3.64 -3.08
C GLU A 177 -23.05 -3.06 -1.73
N GLN A 178 -21.84 -2.51 -1.65
CA GLN A 178 -21.34 -1.91 -0.42
C GLN A 178 -22.08 -0.61 -0.12
N THR A 179 -23.00 -0.60 0.84
CA THR A 179 -23.83 0.58 1.16
C THR A 179 -23.18 1.59 2.10
N HIS A 180 -22.13 1.17 2.80
CA HIS A 180 -21.41 2.02 3.73
C HIS A 180 -19.95 1.58 3.86
N VAL A 181 -19.11 2.52 4.30
CA VAL A 181 -17.72 2.29 4.68
C VAL A 181 -17.45 2.97 6.00
N THR A 182 -16.83 2.25 6.92
CA THR A 182 -16.43 2.78 8.23
C THR A 182 -14.94 3.10 8.21
N LEU A 183 -14.62 4.35 8.52
CA LEU A 183 -13.26 4.83 8.68
C LEU A 183 -12.98 5.09 10.16
N TYR A 184 -11.77 4.77 10.60
CA TYR A 184 -11.27 5.21 11.90
C TYR A 184 -10.33 6.39 11.71
N MET A 185 -10.30 7.28 12.69
CA MET A 185 -9.41 8.43 12.75
C MET A 185 -8.68 8.42 14.08
N THR A 186 -7.36 8.64 14.06
CA THR A 186 -6.52 8.76 15.25
C THR A 186 -5.62 9.98 15.13
N ALA A 187 -5.39 10.68 16.24
CA ALA A 187 -4.40 11.74 16.38
C ALA A 187 -3.64 11.58 17.69
N ILE A 188 -2.50 12.29 17.79
CA ILE A 188 -1.81 12.49 19.06
C ILE A 188 -2.74 13.25 20.01
N ALA A 189 -2.89 12.74 21.24
CA ALA A 189 -3.88 13.25 22.19
C ALA A 189 -3.75 14.76 22.46
N SER A 190 -2.52 15.28 22.56
CA SER A 190 -2.23 16.70 22.79
C SER A 190 -2.69 17.63 21.66
N LEU A 191 -2.82 17.11 20.44
CA LEU A 191 -3.20 17.88 19.26
C LEU A 191 -4.62 17.53 18.74
N SER A 192 -5.27 16.53 19.34
CA SER A 192 -6.57 15.99 18.88
C SER A 192 -7.70 17.03 18.83
N SER A 193 -7.65 18.07 19.67
CA SER A 193 -8.63 19.16 19.71
C SER A 193 -8.62 20.06 18.47
N LEU A 194 -7.53 20.04 17.69
CA LEU A 194 -7.39 20.81 16.46
C LEU A 194 -8.18 20.20 15.29
N VAL A 195 -8.52 18.91 15.37
CA VAL A 195 -9.29 18.21 14.35
C VAL A 195 -10.74 18.67 14.40
N ARG A 196 -11.23 19.21 13.30
CA ARG A 196 -12.60 19.72 13.16
C ARG A 196 -13.49 18.72 12.42
N LYS A 197 -14.79 19.01 12.40
CA LYS A 197 -15.81 18.15 11.81
C LYS A 197 -15.58 17.95 10.30
N PRO A 198 -15.57 16.69 9.80
CA PRO A 198 -15.42 16.41 8.38
C PRO A 198 -16.65 16.82 7.56
N PHE A 199 -16.43 17.10 6.28
CA PHE A 199 -17.48 17.30 5.29
C PHE A 199 -17.15 16.61 3.96
N ILE A 200 -18.17 16.39 3.12
CA ILE A 200 -18.04 15.66 1.85
C ILE A 200 -18.43 16.54 0.68
N LYS A 201 -17.75 16.33 -0.46
CA LYS A 201 -18.16 16.79 -1.79
C LYS A 201 -18.21 15.60 -2.75
N VAL A 202 -19.30 15.47 -3.51
CA VAL A 202 -19.52 14.35 -4.43
C VAL A 202 -19.52 14.85 -5.88
N HIS A 203 -18.82 14.12 -6.75
CA HIS A 203 -18.77 14.40 -8.18
C HIS A 203 -19.06 13.14 -9.00
N PRO A 204 -19.98 13.17 -9.98
CA PRO A 204 -20.96 14.24 -10.24
C PRO A 204 -21.97 14.42 -9.10
N VAL A 205 -22.50 15.64 -8.94
CA VAL A 205 -23.40 16.02 -7.82
C VAL A 205 -24.70 15.23 -7.80
N LYS A 206 -25.20 14.83 -8.98
CA LYS A 206 -26.45 14.06 -9.11
C LYS A 206 -26.14 12.60 -9.35
N GLY A 207 -26.86 11.71 -8.67
CA GLY A 207 -26.85 10.27 -8.93
C GLY A 207 -26.29 9.40 -7.80
N LEU A 208 -25.56 10.01 -6.86
CA LEU A 208 -25.13 9.38 -5.62
C LEU A 208 -25.52 10.26 -4.42
N GLU A 209 -26.31 9.71 -3.52
CA GLU A 209 -26.60 10.33 -2.23
C GLU A 209 -25.57 9.84 -1.21
N VAL A 210 -24.93 10.76 -0.49
CA VAL A 210 -23.91 10.44 0.52
C VAL A 210 -24.25 11.14 1.82
N SER A 211 -24.23 10.39 2.92
CA SER A 211 -24.43 10.92 4.27
C SER A 211 -23.31 10.43 5.19
N LEU A 212 -22.97 11.27 6.17
CA LEU A 212 -21.96 10.96 7.17
C LEU A 212 -22.61 10.67 8.53
N SER A 213 -22.15 9.63 9.21
CA SER A 213 -22.53 9.31 10.58
C SER A 213 -21.30 8.90 11.42
N GLY A 214 -21.48 8.62 12.71
CA GLY A 214 -20.40 8.20 13.62
C GLY A 214 -19.93 9.29 14.59
N SER A 215 -18.96 8.96 15.45
CA SER A 215 -18.43 9.91 16.45
C SER A 215 -17.69 11.09 15.81
N GLY A 216 -17.14 10.91 14.61
CA GLY A 216 -16.42 11.97 13.88
C GLY A 216 -17.32 13.09 13.39
N THR A 217 -18.59 12.81 13.10
CA THR A 217 -19.55 13.83 12.67
C THR A 217 -20.11 14.64 13.83
N ASN A 218 -20.00 14.13 15.05
CA ASN A 218 -20.39 14.82 16.28
C ASN A 218 -19.29 15.76 16.80
N GLY A 219 -18.12 15.78 16.15
CA GLY A 219 -16.99 16.63 16.53
C GLY A 219 -16.15 16.06 17.67
N ASN A 220 -16.24 14.76 17.95
CA ASN A 220 -15.37 14.12 18.92
C ASN A 220 -13.92 14.11 18.41
N SER A 221 -12.99 14.51 19.28
CA SER A 221 -11.57 14.56 18.96
C SER A 221 -10.97 13.14 18.92
N PRO A 222 -10.31 12.75 17.81
CA PRO A 222 -9.69 11.43 17.69
C PRO A 222 -8.42 11.33 18.52
N THR A 223 -8.25 10.22 19.25
CA THR A 223 -6.98 9.91 19.95
C THR A 223 -6.49 8.53 19.55
N THR A 224 -5.20 8.25 19.74
CA THR A 224 -4.62 6.92 19.48
C THR A 224 -5.26 5.81 20.34
N LEU A 225 -5.64 6.12 21.58
CA LEU A 225 -6.30 5.18 22.49
C LEU A 225 -7.81 5.08 22.29
N SER A 226 -8.45 6.16 21.82
CA SER A 226 -9.88 6.21 21.51
C SER A 226 -10.08 6.75 20.09
N PRO A 227 -9.98 5.88 19.07
CA PRO A 227 -10.20 6.26 17.68
C PRO A 227 -11.63 6.76 17.46
N THR A 228 -11.77 7.80 16.66
CA THR A 228 -13.08 8.31 16.26
C THR A 228 -13.52 7.64 14.97
N LEU A 229 -14.79 7.23 14.90
CA LEU A 229 -15.34 6.54 13.74
C LEU A 229 -16.10 7.53 12.85
N LEU A 230 -15.83 7.46 11.55
CA LEU A 230 -16.53 8.18 10.51
C LEU A 230 -17.14 7.15 9.55
N ILE A 231 -18.46 7.06 9.53
CA ILE A 231 -19.18 6.13 8.66
C ILE A 231 -19.71 6.93 7.47
N VAL A 232 -19.28 6.53 6.28
CA VAL A 232 -19.75 7.09 5.01
C VAL A 232 -20.85 6.16 4.50
N HIS A 233 -22.09 6.62 4.55
CA HIS A 233 -23.21 5.93 3.91
C HIS A 233 -23.42 6.49 2.51
N TRP A 234 -23.68 5.61 1.56
CA TRP A 234 -23.97 6.03 0.20
C TRP A 234 -25.05 5.19 -0.45
N ARG A 235 -25.88 5.86 -1.26
CA ARG A 235 -26.99 5.25 -1.98
C ARG A 235 -26.94 5.66 -3.45
N CYS A 236 -26.83 4.66 -4.32
CA CYS A 236 -26.90 4.85 -5.76
C CYS A 236 -28.33 5.18 -6.17
N LEU A 237 -28.53 6.36 -6.78
CA LEU A 237 -29.81 6.80 -7.34
C LEU A 237 -29.84 6.60 -8.87
N LYS A 238 -28.68 6.70 -9.52
CA LYS A 238 -28.53 6.52 -10.97
C LYS A 238 -27.32 5.66 -11.29
N VAL A 239 -27.49 4.77 -12.27
CA VAL A 239 -26.40 4.00 -12.86
C VAL A 239 -25.45 4.96 -13.59
N HIS A 240 -24.15 4.73 -13.44
CA HIS A 240 -23.13 5.57 -14.07
C HIS A 240 -21.89 4.74 -14.42
N ASP A 241 -21.42 4.88 -15.65
CA ASP A 241 -20.33 4.04 -16.19
C ASP A 241 -18.96 4.32 -15.53
N LYS A 242 -18.79 5.53 -14.99
CA LYS A 242 -17.59 5.89 -14.22
C LYS A 242 -17.90 5.87 -12.72
N PRO A 243 -16.96 5.47 -11.86
CA PRO A 243 -17.15 5.63 -10.41
C PRO A 243 -17.44 7.09 -10.04
N TYR A 244 -18.37 7.29 -9.11
CA TYR A 244 -18.57 8.58 -8.45
C TYR A 244 -17.38 8.87 -7.53
N GLU A 245 -16.94 10.12 -7.52
CA GLU A 245 -15.85 10.61 -6.69
C GLU A 245 -16.42 11.25 -5.43
N VAL A 246 -16.09 10.68 -4.27
CA VAL A 246 -16.47 11.19 -2.96
C VAL A 246 -15.23 11.76 -2.29
N ASN A 247 -15.10 13.09 -2.31
CA ASN A 247 -14.04 13.82 -1.62
C ASN A 247 -14.44 14.04 -0.17
N VAL A 248 -13.68 13.45 0.76
CA VAL A 248 -13.81 13.67 2.20
C VAL A 248 -12.75 14.67 2.62
N THR A 249 -13.17 15.77 3.26
CA THR A 249 -12.27 16.80 3.79
C THR A 249 -12.40 16.89 5.30
N ILE A 250 -11.27 16.78 6.00
CA ILE A 250 -11.15 16.92 7.45
C ILE A 250 -10.34 18.21 7.72
N PRO A 251 -10.97 19.30 8.17
CA PRO A 251 -10.28 20.53 8.51
C PRO A 251 -9.49 20.36 9.81
N ILE A 252 -8.29 20.95 9.85
CA ILE A 252 -7.42 20.93 11.03
C ILE A 252 -6.93 22.35 11.26
N GLU A 253 -7.08 22.85 12.47
CA GLU A 253 -6.75 24.23 12.80
C GLU A 253 -5.23 24.47 12.79
N GLY A 254 -4.77 25.40 11.95
CA GLY A 254 -3.35 25.76 11.83
C GLY A 254 -2.51 24.85 10.92
N TYR A 255 -3.16 23.94 10.18
CA TYR A 255 -2.54 22.98 9.26
C TYR A 255 -3.31 22.93 7.93
N GLU A 256 -2.71 22.30 6.91
CA GLU A 256 -3.45 21.97 5.69
C GLU A 256 -4.55 20.94 5.97
N PRO A 257 -5.76 21.12 5.41
CA PRO A 257 -6.84 20.17 5.62
C PRO A 257 -6.51 18.83 4.96
N VAL A 258 -6.78 17.76 5.70
CA VAL A 258 -6.62 16.40 5.18
C VAL A 258 -7.76 16.12 4.22
N GLN A 259 -7.41 15.70 3.00
CA GLN A 259 -8.35 15.46 1.93
C GLN A 259 -8.00 14.13 1.23
N PHE A 260 -9.01 13.32 0.97
CA PHE A 260 -8.86 12.06 0.24
C PHE A 260 -10.13 11.73 -0.54
N PHE A 261 -9.98 10.90 -1.56
CA PHE A 261 -11.04 10.52 -2.48
C PHE A 261 -11.40 9.05 -2.32
N LEU A 262 -12.70 8.77 -2.24
CA LEU A 262 -13.26 7.43 -2.31
C LEU A 262 -14.04 7.30 -3.61
N ALA A 263 -13.83 6.22 -4.35
CA ALA A 263 -14.53 5.95 -5.60
C ALA A 263 -15.69 4.98 -5.38
N LYS A 264 -16.90 5.30 -5.83
CA LYS A 264 -18.09 4.43 -5.69
C LYS A 264 -18.65 4.06 -7.06
N LYS A 265 -18.71 2.76 -7.37
CA LYS A 265 -19.40 2.27 -8.57
C LYS A 265 -20.90 2.11 -8.29
N CYS A 266 -21.70 2.47 -9.28
CA CYS A 266 -23.14 2.27 -9.30
C CYS A 266 -23.49 1.66 -10.65
N GLU A 267 -23.35 0.35 -10.73
CA GLU A 267 -23.68 -0.45 -11.92
C GLU A 267 -25.08 -1.02 -11.78
N SER A 268 -25.75 -1.23 -12.91
CA SER A 268 -26.97 -2.04 -12.93
C SER A 268 -26.60 -3.45 -12.47
N ARG A 269 -27.41 -4.04 -11.59
CA ARG A 269 -27.26 -5.43 -11.17
C ARG A 269 -27.13 -6.28 -12.43
N GLU A 270 -25.98 -6.94 -12.59
CA GLU A 270 -25.70 -7.69 -13.81
C GLU A 270 -26.80 -8.71 -14.07
N GLN A 271 -27.64 -8.43 -15.06
CA GLN A 271 -28.58 -9.38 -15.64
C GLN A 271 -27.85 -10.59 -16.26
N GLY A 272 -26.52 -10.54 -16.38
CA GLY A 272 -25.68 -11.57 -16.95
C GLY A 272 -25.80 -12.93 -16.26
N TRP A 273 -25.87 -13.00 -14.93
CA TRP A 273 -25.99 -14.29 -14.22
C TRP A 273 -27.35 -14.97 -14.46
N ALA A 274 -28.43 -14.19 -14.52
CA ALA A 274 -29.75 -14.70 -14.85
C ALA A 274 -29.83 -15.14 -16.33
N ILE A 275 -29.24 -14.37 -17.24
CA ILE A 275 -29.18 -14.70 -18.67
C ILE A 275 -28.32 -15.95 -18.91
N PHE A 276 -27.16 -16.07 -18.25
CA PHE A 276 -26.30 -17.24 -18.36
C PHE A 276 -26.98 -18.51 -17.82
N GLY A 277 -27.72 -18.40 -16.71
CA GLY A 277 -28.54 -19.49 -16.19
C GLY A 277 -29.64 -19.94 -17.15
N VAL A 278 -30.35 -18.99 -17.77
CA VAL A 278 -31.42 -19.30 -18.75
C VAL A 278 -30.83 -19.92 -20.02
N ILE A 279 -29.74 -19.37 -20.55
CA ILE A 279 -29.07 -19.89 -21.75
C ILE A 279 -28.54 -21.31 -21.47
N SER A 280 -27.90 -21.54 -20.32
CA SER A 280 -27.43 -22.86 -19.92
C SER A 280 -28.58 -23.88 -19.83
N CYS A 281 -29.72 -23.50 -19.25
CA CYS A 281 -30.91 -24.35 -19.17
C CYS A 281 -31.46 -24.72 -20.56
N VAL A 282 -31.55 -23.75 -21.48
CA VAL A 282 -32.00 -23.99 -22.87
C VAL A 282 -31.03 -24.91 -23.62
N PHE A 283 -29.72 -24.78 -23.41
CA PHE A 283 -28.72 -25.68 -23.99
C PHE A 283 -28.83 -27.11 -23.45
N PHE A 284 -29.05 -27.28 -22.14
CA PHE A 284 -29.24 -28.60 -21.54
C PHE A 284 -30.50 -29.31 -22.06
N VAL A 285 -31.62 -28.59 -22.15
CA VAL A 285 -32.89 -29.14 -22.65
C VAL A 285 -32.81 -29.47 -24.15
N SER A 286 -32.18 -28.60 -24.94
CA SER A 286 -32.04 -28.86 -26.38
C SER A 286 -31.11 -30.06 -26.65
N SER A 287 -29.99 -30.18 -25.93
CA SER A 287 -29.07 -31.32 -26.05
C SER A 287 -29.75 -32.65 -25.70
N THR A 288 -30.52 -32.70 -24.62
CA THR A 288 -31.30 -33.91 -24.27
C THR A 288 -32.34 -34.25 -25.33
N LEU A 289 -33.06 -33.25 -25.86
CA LEU A 289 -34.03 -33.46 -26.94
C LEU A 289 -33.36 -34.01 -28.21
N PHE A 290 -32.24 -33.44 -28.63
CA PHE A 290 -31.46 -33.92 -29.79
C PHE A 290 -30.90 -35.32 -29.56
N CYS A 291 -30.44 -35.65 -28.35
CA CYS A 291 -30.01 -37.01 -28.00
C CYS A 291 -31.16 -38.02 -28.10
N CYS A 292 -32.35 -37.69 -27.57
CA CYS A 292 -33.52 -38.57 -27.65
C CYS A 292 -34.01 -38.75 -29.10
N VAL A 293 -34.07 -37.68 -29.88
CA VAL A 293 -34.47 -37.74 -31.30
C VAL A 293 -33.43 -38.51 -32.13
N GLY A 294 -32.14 -38.30 -31.88
CA GLY A 294 -31.06 -39.06 -32.51
C GLY A 294 -31.13 -40.56 -32.18
N PHE A 295 -31.49 -40.91 -30.94
CA PHE A 295 -31.71 -42.30 -30.53
C PHE A 295 -32.90 -42.94 -31.25
N ILE A 296 -34.03 -42.23 -31.40
CA ILE A 296 -35.21 -42.72 -32.12
C ILE A 296 -34.93 -42.83 -33.63
N TYR A 297 -34.20 -41.86 -34.20
CA TYR A 297 -33.84 -41.88 -35.62
C TYR A 297 -32.92 -43.06 -35.92
N LYS A 298 -31.89 -43.28 -35.09
CA LYS A 298 -30.95 -44.38 -35.24
C LYS A 298 -31.61 -45.76 -35.06
N THR A 299 -32.49 -45.92 -34.07
CA THR A 299 -33.23 -47.17 -33.83
C THR A 299 -34.25 -47.49 -34.93
N ARG A 300 -34.81 -46.49 -35.63
CA ARG A 300 -35.74 -46.72 -36.76
C ARG A 300 -35.08 -46.94 -38.12
N VAL A 301 -33.92 -46.35 -38.38
CA VAL A 301 -33.28 -46.36 -39.71
C VAL A 301 -32.17 -47.40 -39.82
N GLU A 302 -31.41 -47.68 -38.75
CA GLU A 302 -30.26 -48.61 -38.78
C GLU A 302 -30.50 -49.96 -38.08
N GLY A 303 -31.65 -50.15 -37.43
CA GLY A 303 -31.91 -51.34 -36.62
C GLY A 303 -31.13 -51.36 -35.31
N ILE A 304 -31.53 -52.22 -34.37
CA ILE A 304 -31.13 -52.20 -32.96
C ILE A 304 -29.65 -52.59 -32.74
N ASP A 305 -28.94 -53.05 -33.78
CA ASP A 305 -27.59 -53.61 -33.68
C ASP A 305 -26.44 -52.59 -33.79
N ALA A 306 -26.72 -51.28 -33.72
CA ALA A 306 -25.68 -50.25 -33.74
C ALA A 306 -25.76 -49.27 -32.55
N LEU A 307 -25.77 -49.81 -31.32
CA LEU A 307 -25.56 -49.03 -30.10
C LEU A 307 -24.09 -49.14 -29.62
N PRO A 308 -23.17 -48.25 -30.03
CA PRO A 308 -21.87 -48.14 -29.39
C PRO A 308 -22.03 -47.36 -28.07
N GLY A 309 -21.59 -47.93 -26.94
CA GLY A 309 -21.39 -47.20 -25.69
C GLY A 309 -22.28 -47.57 -24.49
N MET A 310 -23.18 -48.56 -24.60
CA MET A 310 -23.94 -49.04 -23.42
C MET A 310 -23.05 -49.86 -22.46
N THR A 311 -21.96 -50.45 -22.95
CA THR A 311 -20.99 -51.19 -22.13
C THR A 311 -20.09 -50.26 -21.30
N THR A 312 -19.75 -49.08 -21.82
CA THR A 312 -18.90 -48.11 -21.10
C THR A 312 -19.68 -47.36 -20.02
N LEU A 313 -20.95 -47.02 -20.27
CA LEU A 313 -21.83 -46.43 -19.25
C LEU A 313 -22.17 -47.42 -18.12
N SER A 314 -22.37 -48.71 -18.43
CA SER A 314 -22.57 -49.75 -17.40
C SER A 314 -21.33 -49.96 -16.53
N ALA A 315 -20.14 -49.98 -17.14
CA ALA A 315 -18.88 -50.14 -16.41
C ALA A 315 -18.56 -48.92 -15.51
N CYS A 316 -18.88 -47.69 -15.94
CA CYS A 316 -18.69 -46.50 -15.10
C CYS A 316 -19.73 -46.37 -13.98
N LEU A 317 -20.96 -46.85 -14.19
CA LEU A 317 -22.00 -46.88 -13.15
C LEU A 317 -21.70 -47.93 -12.07
N GLU A 318 -21.18 -49.11 -12.43
CA GLU A 318 -20.72 -50.10 -11.44
C GLU A 318 -19.55 -49.59 -10.58
N ILE A 319 -18.64 -48.79 -11.16
CA ILE A 319 -17.52 -48.18 -10.42
C ILE A 319 -18.01 -47.05 -9.49
N ALA A 320 -19.08 -46.35 -9.85
CA ALA A 320 -19.62 -45.22 -9.09
C ALA A 320 -20.66 -45.62 -8.02
N SER A 321 -21.30 -46.79 -8.12
CA SER A 321 -22.34 -47.24 -7.18
C SER A 321 -21.87 -48.22 -6.10
N GLY A 322 -20.61 -48.65 -6.12
CA GLY A 322 -20.03 -49.52 -5.10
C GLY A 322 -19.53 -48.76 -3.87
N ALA A 323 -20.44 -48.31 -3.01
CA ALA A 323 -20.09 -47.80 -1.68
C ALA A 323 -20.41 -48.85 -0.58
N ASP A 324 -19.33 -49.28 0.08
CA ASP A 324 -19.19 -49.75 1.48
C ASP A 324 -20.11 -50.84 2.04
N ILE A 325 -19.51 -52.00 2.40
CA ILE A 325 -19.79 -52.68 3.69
C ILE A 325 -18.52 -53.40 4.23
N ASN A 326 -17.83 -52.69 5.15
CA ASN A 326 -17.00 -53.11 6.30
C ASN A 326 -16.58 -54.59 6.49
N ALA A 327 -15.27 -54.83 6.59
CA ALA A 327 -14.68 -55.77 7.55
C ALA A 327 -13.25 -55.33 7.95
N GLU A 328 -13.02 -55.34 9.26
CA GLU A 328 -11.84 -54.95 10.02
C GLU A 328 -10.54 -55.71 9.72
N ALA A 329 -9.48 -55.14 10.30
CA ALA A 329 -8.20 -55.73 10.68
C ALA A 329 -7.12 -55.82 9.60
N SER A 330 -6.04 -55.03 9.78
CA SER A 330 -4.74 -55.58 10.18
C SER A 330 -3.61 -54.55 10.00
N TRP A 331 -3.13 -54.06 11.15
CA TRP A 331 -1.73 -53.83 11.53
C TRP A 331 -0.78 -52.95 10.69
N GLU A 332 -0.17 -52.03 11.46
CA GLU A 332 1.24 -51.60 11.46
C GLU A 332 1.76 -50.80 10.26
N GLU A 333 2.10 -49.53 10.50
CA GLU A 333 3.42 -49.08 10.97
C GLU A 333 4.49 -49.20 9.88
N LYS A 334 4.78 -48.09 9.19
CA LYS A 334 6.10 -47.42 9.21
C LYS A 334 6.22 -46.38 8.10
N THR A 335 6.45 -45.14 8.56
CA THR A 335 7.47 -44.19 8.08
C THR A 335 7.95 -44.27 6.64
N TYR A 336 7.83 -43.15 5.93
CA TYR A 336 8.87 -42.33 5.29
C TYR A 336 8.07 -41.38 4.37
N GLY A 337 8.06 -40.07 4.49
CA GLY A 337 9.13 -39.11 4.75
C GLY A 337 8.68 -37.85 3.99
N SER A 338 8.64 -36.73 4.70
CA SER A 338 8.14 -35.43 4.26
C SER A 338 9.11 -34.68 3.35
N ILE A 339 8.65 -33.56 2.78
CA ILE A 339 9.45 -32.33 2.79
C ILE A 339 9.21 -31.68 4.15
#